data_AF-A0A0A0ASK2-F1
#
_entry.id   AF-A0A0A0ASK2-F1
#
_cell.length_a   1.000
_cell.length_b   1.000
_cell.length_c   1.000
_cell.angle_alpha   90.00
_cell.angle_beta   90.00
_cell.angle_gamma   90.00
#
_symmetry.space_group_name_H-M   'P 1'
#
loop_
_entity.id
_entity.type
_entity.pdbx_description
1 polymer ?
#
loop_
_entity_poly.entity_id
_entity_poly.type
_entity_poly.pdbx_seq_one_letter_code
_entity_poly.pdbx_strand_id
1 'polypeptide(L)'
;MNLEEYFARTGYKGSLEKQDLETLTDIFQHHIRAVPFENLSIHCGEKITLELEHVYNKIVRKKRGGWCMENNQLLGWVLKRLGYDASFLGAYVFNPHQNAYATIMTHLLVKVVIDGKAYIVDGGFGVSYQMWQPMELVSGKDQPQAPGVFRFTEKNAIWYLEKMRRKQYIPNQNFSNSDLLEKKECRKVYMFSLEPRTVEDFRSQCTYLQTSPDSLFTKKSICTLQTTDGFRALIGWTLTETTYNYKENMDLVEFVTLEDEEVEKTLKEKFNITLERKLVPINVKGFYTI
;
A
#
# COMPACT_ATOMS: atom_id res chain seq x y z
N MET A 1 -18.78 -2.41 14.20
CA MET A 1 -18.02 -1.59 13.23
C MET A 1 -18.94 -0.49 12.71
N ASN A 2 -18.49 0.75 12.66
CA ASN A 2 -19.27 1.94 12.32
C ASN A 2 -18.54 2.72 11.20
N LEU A 3 -19.27 3.16 10.17
CA LEU A 3 -18.72 4.02 9.12
C LEU A 3 -18.28 5.39 9.65
N GLU A 4 -18.98 5.94 10.64
CA GLU A 4 -18.64 7.23 11.24
C GLU A 4 -17.26 7.20 11.91
N GLU A 5 -16.95 6.14 12.67
CA GLU A 5 -15.63 5.92 13.26
C GLU A 5 -14.55 5.80 12.18
N TYR A 6 -14.84 5.09 11.06
CA TYR A 6 -13.91 4.98 9.94
C TYR A 6 -13.64 6.34 9.27
N PHE A 7 -14.67 7.14 9.01
CA PHE A 7 -14.49 8.46 8.40
C PHE A 7 -13.85 9.46 9.35
N ALA A 8 -14.10 9.35 10.66
CA ALA A 8 -13.36 10.08 11.67
C ALA A 8 -11.87 9.68 11.68
N ARG A 9 -11.55 8.39 11.46
CA ARG A 9 -10.18 7.88 11.36
C ARG A 9 -9.44 8.40 10.11
N THR A 10 -10.13 8.51 8.97
CA THR A 10 -9.54 8.94 7.71
C THR A 10 -9.61 10.45 7.48
N GLY A 11 -10.43 11.15 8.26
CA GLY A 11 -10.65 12.59 8.14
C GLY A 11 -11.57 12.98 6.99
N TYR A 12 -12.21 12.02 6.31
CA TYR A 12 -13.16 12.31 5.24
C TYR A 12 -14.44 12.92 5.80
N LYS A 13 -14.86 14.06 5.25
CA LYS A 13 -16.06 14.82 5.66
C LYS A 13 -17.00 15.14 4.49
N GLY A 14 -16.75 14.53 3.32
CA GLY A 14 -17.57 14.72 2.13
C GLY A 14 -18.92 14.02 2.22
N SER A 15 -19.79 14.29 1.24
CA SER A 15 -21.10 13.64 1.15
C SER A 15 -20.97 12.16 0.78
N LEU A 16 -21.85 11.33 1.34
CA LEU A 16 -21.95 9.89 1.06
C LEU A 16 -23.19 9.54 0.24
N GLU A 17 -23.94 10.54 -0.23
CA GLU A 17 -25.22 10.34 -0.91
C GLU A 17 -25.05 9.67 -2.28
N LYS A 18 -23.91 9.89 -2.95
CA LYS A 18 -23.62 9.36 -4.28
C LYS A 18 -22.58 8.24 -4.21
N GLN A 19 -22.77 7.22 -5.04
CA GLN A 19 -21.80 6.13 -5.22
C GLN A 19 -21.08 6.30 -6.58
N ASP A 20 -20.61 7.52 -6.83
CA ASP A 20 -19.90 7.88 -8.05
C ASP A 20 -18.38 7.75 -7.89
N LEU A 21 -17.65 7.93 -9.00
CA LEU A 21 -16.19 7.84 -9.04
C LEU A 21 -15.51 8.95 -8.25
N GLU A 22 -16.12 10.13 -8.17
CA GLU A 22 -15.59 11.28 -7.42
C GLU A 22 -15.57 10.96 -5.92
N THR A 23 -16.71 10.54 -5.37
CA THR A 23 -16.84 10.12 -3.97
C THR A 23 -15.91 8.94 -3.65
N LEU A 24 -15.80 7.95 -4.55
CA LEU A 24 -14.86 6.83 -4.40
C LEU A 24 -13.42 7.31 -4.32
N THR A 25 -13.04 8.23 -5.20
CA THR A 25 -11.69 8.79 -5.28
C THR A 25 -11.34 9.54 -4.00
N ASP A 26 -12.25 10.38 -3.49
CA ASP A 26 -12.00 11.14 -2.28
C ASP A 26 -11.86 10.24 -1.04
N ILE A 27 -12.75 9.26 -0.89
CA ILE A 27 -12.68 8.29 0.22
C ILE A 27 -11.36 7.52 0.14
N PHE A 28 -10.97 7.07 -1.05
CA PHE A 28 -9.74 6.35 -1.28
C PHE A 28 -8.50 7.18 -0.95
N GLN A 29 -8.45 8.44 -1.39
CA GLN A 29 -7.34 9.32 -1.08
C GLN A 29 -7.22 9.65 0.41
N HIS A 30 -8.36 9.84 1.11
CA HIS A 30 -8.34 10.00 2.57
C HIS A 30 -7.84 8.75 3.27
N HIS A 31 -8.22 7.56 2.77
CA HIS A 31 -7.73 6.29 3.30
C HIS A 31 -6.20 6.19 3.21
N ILE A 32 -5.61 6.33 2.02
CA ILE A 32 -4.16 6.14 1.81
C ILE A 32 -3.29 7.22 2.48
N ARG A 33 -3.88 8.39 2.80
CA ARG A 33 -3.21 9.47 3.55
C ARG A 33 -3.34 9.34 5.06
N ALA A 34 -4.28 8.52 5.54
CA ALA A 34 -4.54 8.36 6.97
C ALA A 34 -4.11 7.00 7.50
N VAL A 35 -4.27 5.93 6.72
CA VAL A 35 -4.01 4.54 7.12
C VAL A 35 -2.69 4.07 6.51
N PRO A 36 -1.64 3.84 7.32
CA PRO A 36 -0.37 3.36 6.81
C PRO A 36 -0.45 1.94 6.23
N PHE A 37 0.37 1.68 5.21
CA PHE A 37 0.78 0.32 4.88
C PHE A 37 1.92 -0.09 5.81
N GLU A 38 1.70 -1.08 6.68
CA GLU A 38 2.67 -1.48 7.70
C GLU A 38 2.58 -2.95 8.11
N ASN A 39 3.69 -3.51 8.58
CA ASN A 39 3.78 -4.87 9.12
C ASN A 39 4.36 -4.92 10.54
N LEU A 40 4.30 -3.81 11.28
CA LEU A 40 4.95 -3.63 12.59
C LEU A 40 4.45 -4.62 13.64
N SER A 41 3.21 -5.12 13.50
CA SER A 41 2.69 -6.17 14.39
C SER A 41 3.60 -7.40 14.43
N ILE A 42 4.16 -7.83 13.29
CA ILE A 42 5.11 -8.96 13.23
C ILE A 42 6.34 -8.68 14.12
N HIS A 43 6.84 -7.46 14.04
CA HIS A 43 8.07 -6.99 14.71
C HIS A 43 7.83 -6.55 16.17
N CYS A 44 6.58 -6.53 16.60
CA CYS A 44 6.13 -6.38 17.98
C CYS A 44 5.75 -7.73 18.63
N GLY A 45 5.94 -8.85 17.92
CA GLY A 45 5.52 -10.19 18.37
C GLY A 45 4.00 -10.37 18.43
N GLU A 46 3.26 -9.62 17.62
CA GLU A 46 1.82 -9.72 17.45
C GLU A 46 1.49 -10.52 16.18
N LYS A 47 0.41 -11.30 16.23
CA LYS A 47 -0.08 -12.03 15.06
C LYS A 47 -1.00 -11.14 14.23
N ILE A 48 -0.81 -11.15 12.91
CA ILE A 48 -1.77 -10.56 11.98
C ILE A 48 -2.88 -11.57 11.70
N THR A 49 -4.13 -11.12 11.85
CA THR A 49 -5.34 -11.93 11.63
C THR A 49 -6.21 -11.32 10.54
N LEU A 50 -6.95 -12.15 9.81
CA LEU A 50 -7.87 -11.72 8.75
C LEU A 50 -9.32 -11.50 9.23
N GLU A 51 -9.54 -11.56 10.55
CA GLU A 51 -10.85 -11.29 11.14
C GLU A 51 -11.12 -9.79 11.07
N LEU A 52 -12.16 -9.41 10.31
CA LEU A 52 -12.45 -8.00 9.99
C LEU A 52 -12.63 -7.14 11.24
N GLU A 53 -13.20 -7.68 12.32
CA GLU A 53 -13.35 -6.96 13.59
C GLU A 53 -11.99 -6.61 14.22
N HIS A 54 -11.01 -7.51 14.17
CA HIS A 54 -9.66 -7.23 14.65
C HIS A 54 -8.98 -6.17 13.78
N VAL A 55 -9.10 -6.29 12.46
CA VAL A 55 -8.58 -5.31 11.50
C VAL A 55 -9.17 -3.94 11.75
N TYR A 56 -10.49 -3.86 11.91
CA TYR A 56 -11.20 -2.63 12.21
C TYR A 56 -10.73 -2.02 13.54
N ASN A 57 -10.67 -2.81 14.61
CA ASN A 57 -10.22 -2.31 15.92
C ASN A 57 -8.77 -1.79 15.86
N LYS A 58 -7.88 -2.51 15.17
CA LYS A 58 -6.48 -2.10 14.97
C LYS A 58 -6.40 -0.79 14.17
N ILE A 59 -6.97 -0.74 12.98
CA ILE A 59 -6.80 0.41 12.08
C ILE A 59 -7.60 1.62 12.54
N VAL A 60 -8.88 1.42 12.88
CA VAL A 60 -9.82 2.52 13.18
C VAL A 60 -9.65 3.02 14.61
N ARG A 61 -9.71 2.12 15.60
CA ARG A 61 -9.74 2.52 17.02
C ARG A 61 -8.34 2.74 17.59
N LYS A 62 -7.38 1.88 17.27
CA LYS A 62 -5.98 2.03 17.70
C LYS A 62 -5.13 2.91 16.76
N LYS A 63 -5.74 3.48 15.72
CA LYS A 63 -5.08 4.35 14.72
C LYS A 63 -3.86 3.73 14.05
N ARG A 64 -3.78 2.40 13.99
CA ARG A 64 -2.70 1.68 13.29
C ARG A 64 -2.94 1.66 11.77
N GLY A 65 -2.03 1.01 11.07
CA GLY A 65 -2.18 0.61 9.68
C GLY A 65 -2.36 -0.91 9.57
N GLY A 66 -1.99 -1.45 8.41
CA GLY A 66 -1.82 -2.88 8.20
C GLY A 66 -1.17 -3.16 6.84
N TRP A 67 -0.96 -4.42 6.50
CA TRP A 67 -0.54 -4.76 5.13
C TRP A 67 -1.75 -4.86 4.20
N CYS A 68 -1.56 -5.31 2.95
CA CYS A 68 -2.61 -5.30 1.92
C CYS A 68 -3.89 -6.04 2.33
N MET A 69 -3.78 -7.18 3.00
CA MET A 69 -4.94 -7.97 3.41
C MET A 69 -5.77 -7.29 4.49
N GLU A 70 -5.17 -6.42 5.32
CA GLU A 70 -5.88 -5.66 6.35
C GLU A 70 -6.45 -4.36 5.76
N ASN A 71 -5.60 -3.60 5.04
CA ASN A 71 -5.99 -2.32 4.41
C ASN A 71 -7.14 -2.51 3.40
N ASN A 72 -6.95 -3.41 2.43
CA ASN A 72 -7.93 -3.57 1.37
C ASN A 72 -9.17 -4.34 1.82
N GLN A 73 -9.07 -5.19 2.85
CA GLN A 73 -10.26 -5.77 3.49
C GLN A 73 -11.11 -4.70 4.16
N LEU A 74 -10.50 -3.78 4.93
CA LEU A 74 -11.22 -2.67 5.55
C LEU A 74 -11.83 -1.75 4.50
N LEU A 75 -11.07 -1.37 3.47
CA LEU A 75 -11.57 -0.53 2.39
C LEU A 75 -12.72 -1.20 1.64
N GLY A 76 -12.60 -2.49 1.29
CA GLY A 76 -13.68 -3.24 0.65
C GLY A 76 -14.94 -3.35 1.52
N TRP A 77 -14.80 -3.48 2.84
CA TRP A 77 -15.94 -3.42 3.77
C TRP A 77 -16.64 -2.05 3.72
N VAL A 78 -15.88 -0.95 3.76
CA VAL A 78 -16.43 0.41 3.65
C VAL A 78 -17.19 0.58 2.33
N LEU A 79 -16.56 0.25 1.21
CA LEU A 79 -17.15 0.44 -0.11
C LEU A 79 -18.45 -0.36 -0.29
N LYS A 80 -18.46 -1.63 0.15
CA LYS A 80 -19.69 -2.45 0.15
C LYS A 80 -20.78 -1.84 1.04
N ARG A 81 -20.41 -1.30 2.21
CA ARG A 81 -21.38 -0.70 3.14
C ARG A 81 -22.00 0.59 2.60
N LEU A 82 -21.26 1.32 1.76
CA LEU A 82 -21.75 2.49 1.03
C LEU A 82 -22.59 2.14 -0.21
N GLY A 83 -22.69 0.85 -0.58
CA GLY A 83 -23.49 0.40 -1.71
C GLY A 83 -22.75 0.30 -3.05
N TYR A 84 -21.42 0.47 -3.08
CA TYR A 84 -20.65 0.17 -4.28
C TYR A 84 -20.66 -1.33 -4.61
N ASP A 85 -20.72 -1.67 -5.90
CA ASP A 85 -20.44 -3.03 -6.38
C ASP A 85 -18.92 -3.31 -6.27
N ALA A 86 -18.51 -3.76 -5.08
CA ALA A 86 -17.13 -4.02 -4.74
C ALA A 86 -16.86 -5.52 -4.51
N SER A 87 -15.78 -6.04 -5.08
CA SER A 87 -15.33 -7.43 -4.94
C SER A 87 -13.82 -7.49 -4.70
N PHE A 88 -13.35 -8.54 -4.01
CA PHE A 88 -11.92 -8.74 -3.83
C PHE A 88 -11.35 -9.51 -5.02
N LEU A 89 -10.12 -9.17 -5.38
CA LEU A 89 -9.29 -9.91 -6.33
C LEU A 89 -7.97 -10.28 -5.63
N GLY A 90 -7.26 -11.23 -6.22
CA GLY A 90 -5.94 -11.60 -5.74
C GLY A 90 -4.88 -11.50 -6.81
N ALA A 91 -3.70 -11.07 -6.37
CA ALA A 91 -2.59 -10.68 -7.22
C ALA A 91 -1.28 -11.32 -6.77
N TYR A 92 -0.38 -11.45 -7.74
CA TYR A 92 0.96 -12.00 -7.62
C TYR A 92 1.94 -10.86 -7.82
N VAL A 93 2.71 -10.54 -6.78
CA VAL A 93 3.64 -9.38 -6.81
C VAL A 93 4.88 -9.72 -7.62
N PHE A 94 5.37 -8.76 -8.42
CA PHE A 94 6.58 -8.93 -9.21
C PHE A 94 7.85 -8.82 -8.34
N ASN A 95 8.66 -9.88 -8.33
CA ASN A 95 9.98 -9.91 -7.73
C ASN A 95 11.06 -9.65 -8.80
N PRO A 96 11.81 -8.54 -8.70
CA PRO A 96 12.81 -8.16 -9.71
C PRO A 96 14.10 -8.93 -9.63
N HIS A 97 14.47 -9.42 -8.45
CA HIS A 97 15.65 -10.26 -8.31
C HIS A 97 15.46 -11.58 -9.02
N GLN A 98 14.24 -12.13 -8.91
CA GLN A 98 13.86 -13.35 -9.62
C GLN A 98 13.38 -13.07 -11.05
N ASN A 99 13.18 -11.80 -11.40
CA ASN A 99 12.56 -11.36 -12.65
C ASN A 99 11.26 -12.12 -12.96
N ALA A 100 10.46 -12.39 -11.92
CA ALA A 100 9.29 -13.25 -11.97
C ALA A 100 8.21 -12.73 -11.03
N TYR A 101 6.95 -13.02 -11.34
CA TYR A 101 5.86 -12.82 -10.38
C TYR A 101 5.88 -13.92 -9.33
N ALA A 102 5.36 -13.61 -8.14
CA ALA A 102 5.18 -14.60 -7.07
C ALA A 102 4.43 -15.84 -7.58
N THR A 103 4.76 -17.01 -7.02
CA THR A 103 4.09 -18.28 -7.35
C THR A 103 2.79 -18.48 -6.57
N ILE A 104 2.56 -17.67 -5.54
CA ILE A 104 1.36 -17.67 -4.71
C ILE A 104 0.72 -16.27 -4.69
N MET A 105 -0.58 -16.23 -4.40
CA MET A 105 -1.39 -15.00 -4.37
C MET A 105 -1.08 -14.16 -3.12
N THR A 106 -0.03 -13.34 -3.18
CA THR A 106 0.48 -12.60 -2.01
C THR A 106 -0.19 -11.25 -1.76
N HIS A 107 -1.08 -10.79 -2.65
CA HIS A 107 -1.63 -9.44 -2.59
C HIS A 107 -3.13 -9.42 -2.83
N LEU A 108 -3.87 -8.69 -1.99
CA LEU A 108 -5.33 -8.53 -2.08
C LEU A 108 -5.64 -7.17 -2.69
N LEU A 109 -6.54 -7.11 -3.65
CA LEU A 109 -6.99 -5.89 -4.34
C LEU A 109 -8.52 -5.75 -4.24
N VAL A 110 -9.06 -4.55 -4.43
CA VAL A 110 -10.50 -4.32 -4.56
C VAL A 110 -10.84 -3.92 -6.00
N LYS A 111 -11.84 -4.57 -6.60
CA LYS A 111 -12.47 -4.15 -7.85
C LYS A 111 -13.80 -3.47 -7.53
N VAL A 112 -14.07 -2.32 -8.13
CA VAL A 112 -15.33 -1.58 -8.00
C VAL A 112 -15.95 -1.38 -9.38
N VAL A 113 -17.26 -1.61 -9.52
CA VAL A 113 -18.00 -1.31 -10.75
C VAL A 113 -18.92 -0.10 -10.53
N ILE A 114 -18.83 0.89 -11.40
CA ILE A 114 -19.66 2.11 -11.38
C ILE A 114 -20.16 2.33 -12.81
N ASP A 115 -21.48 2.38 -13.00
CA ASP A 115 -22.13 2.59 -14.31
C ASP A 115 -21.58 1.68 -15.43
N GLY A 116 -21.33 0.41 -15.09
CA GLY A 116 -20.80 -0.60 -16.01
C GLY A 116 -19.28 -0.53 -16.27
N LYS A 117 -18.58 0.44 -15.69
CA LYS A 117 -17.11 0.56 -15.77
C LYS A 117 -16.45 -0.03 -14.55
N ALA A 118 -15.42 -0.84 -14.76
CA ALA A 118 -14.67 -1.48 -13.68
C ALA A 118 -13.38 -0.72 -13.36
N TYR A 119 -13.12 -0.55 -12.06
CA TYR A 119 -11.95 0.12 -11.51
C TYR A 119 -11.25 -0.79 -10.51
N ILE A 120 -9.93 -0.71 -10.43
CA ILE A 120 -9.13 -1.25 -9.32
C ILE A 120 -8.89 -0.15 -8.30
N VAL A 121 -9.12 -0.49 -7.04
CA VAL A 121 -8.80 0.31 -5.87
C VAL A 121 -7.91 -0.54 -4.98
N ASP A 122 -6.71 -0.04 -4.70
CA ASP A 122 -5.71 -0.72 -3.89
C ASP A 122 -5.07 0.28 -2.96
N GLY A 123 -5.41 0.27 -1.68
CA GLY A 123 -4.80 1.09 -0.63
C GLY A 123 -3.70 0.36 0.14
N GLY A 124 -3.25 -0.78 -0.36
CA GLY A 124 -2.48 -1.76 0.39
C GLY A 124 -1.12 -2.10 -0.19
N PHE A 125 -0.62 -1.40 -1.22
CA PHE A 125 0.71 -1.67 -1.77
C PHE A 125 1.80 -0.77 -1.14
N GLY A 126 1.49 0.51 -0.93
CA GLY A 126 2.40 1.48 -0.31
C GLY A 126 3.49 2.04 -1.22
N VAL A 127 4.40 2.82 -0.60
CA VAL A 127 5.55 3.50 -1.24
C VAL A 127 5.21 4.27 -2.53
N SER A 128 6.13 4.39 -3.50
CA SER A 128 5.88 5.02 -4.80
C SER A 128 5.01 4.20 -5.76
N TYR A 129 4.57 3.00 -5.38
CA TYR A 129 3.72 2.13 -6.20
C TYR A 129 2.24 2.24 -5.85
N GLN A 130 1.91 3.00 -4.80
CA GLN A 130 0.55 3.30 -4.37
C GLN A 130 -0.15 4.21 -5.40
N MET A 131 -1.25 3.74 -5.98
CA MET A 131 -2.14 4.60 -6.79
C MET A 131 -2.86 5.61 -5.90
N TRP A 132 -3.14 6.80 -6.41
CA TRP A 132 -3.88 7.87 -5.71
C TRP A 132 -5.32 8.02 -6.20
N GLN A 133 -5.66 7.38 -7.30
CA GLN A 133 -7.01 7.38 -7.86
C GLN A 133 -7.37 5.95 -8.28
N PRO A 134 -8.66 5.57 -8.24
CA PRO A 134 -9.14 4.32 -8.80
C PRO A 134 -8.68 4.18 -10.26
N MET A 135 -8.09 3.04 -10.58
CA MET A 135 -7.52 2.76 -11.90
C MET A 135 -8.56 2.04 -12.77
N GLU A 136 -8.98 2.65 -13.88
CA GLU A 136 -9.94 2.04 -14.80
C GLU A 136 -9.33 0.80 -15.46
N LEU A 137 -10.07 -0.31 -15.53
CA LEU A 137 -9.64 -1.55 -16.17
C LEU A 137 -9.73 -1.47 -17.70
N VAL A 138 -8.82 -0.69 -18.29
CA VAL A 138 -8.65 -0.55 -19.76
C VAL A 138 -7.22 -0.94 -20.14
N SER A 139 -7.09 -2.02 -20.91
CA SER A 139 -5.79 -2.52 -21.36
C SER A 139 -5.08 -1.50 -22.27
N GLY A 140 -3.80 -1.26 -22.01
CA GLY A 140 -2.94 -0.35 -22.77
C GLY A 140 -3.13 1.13 -22.47
N LYS A 141 -4.11 1.52 -21.66
CA LYS A 141 -4.39 2.94 -21.33
C LYS A 141 -3.39 3.47 -20.30
N ASP A 142 -2.68 4.53 -20.67
CA ASP A 142 -1.92 5.34 -19.72
C ASP A 142 -2.85 6.13 -18.82
N GLN A 143 -2.61 6.02 -17.50
CA GLN A 143 -3.38 6.71 -16.46
C GLN A 143 -2.40 7.53 -15.60
N PRO A 144 -2.12 8.78 -16.00
CA PRO A 144 -1.25 9.69 -15.25
C PRO A 144 -1.87 10.03 -13.89
N GLN A 145 -1.08 9.90 -12.83
CA GLN A 145 -1.43 10.30 -11.47
C GLN A 145 -0.25 11.05 -10.82
N ALA A 146 -0.45 11.61 -9.63
CA ALA A 146 0.62 12.29 -8.91
C ALA A 146 1.87 11.40 -8.68
N PRO A 147 1.75 10.10 -8.32
CA PRO A 147 2.92 9.23 -8.16
C PRO A 147 3.68 8.89 -9.47
N GLY A 148 3.09 9.13 -10.64
CA GLY A 148 3.62 8.72 -11.93
C GLY A 148 2.51 8.21 -12.85
N VAL A 149 2.90 7.56 -13.95
CA VAL A 149 1.92 7.00 -14.91
C VAL A 149 1.77 5.52 -14.66
N PHE A 150 0.54 5.08 -14.42
CA PHE A 150 0.21 3.66 -14.29
C PHE A 150 -0.44 3.15 -15.58
N ARG A 151 -0.23 1.87 -15.87
CA ARG A 151 -0.84 1.21 -17.02
C ARG A 151 -1.25 -0.19 -16.64
N PHE A 152 -2.47 -0.54 -17.01
CA PHE A 152 -2.89 -1.92 -17.06
C PHE A 152 -2.68 -2.48 -18.46
N THR A 153 -2.12 -3.67 -18.55
CA THR A 153 -2.11 -4.45 -19.81
C THR A 153 -2.80 -5.78 -19.54
N GLU A 154 -3.61 -6.23 -20.48
CA GLU A 154 -4.29 -7.52 -20.42
C GLU A 154 -3.71 -8.46 -21.49
N LYS A 155 -3.45 -9.71 -21.09
CA LYS A 155 -3.06 -10.79 -21.99
C LYS A 155 -3.58 -12.12 -21.45
N ASN A 156 -4.38 -12.82 -22.25
CA ASN A 156 -4.92 -14.16 -21.93
C ASN A 156 -5.71 -14.19 -20.61
N ALA A 157 -6.61 -13.23 -20.41
CA ALA A 157 -7.41 -12.97 -19.22
C ALA A 157 -6.61 -12.61 -17.94
N ILE A 158 -5.31 -12.34 -18.07
CA ILE A 158 -4.45 -11.88 -16.98
C ILE A 158 -4.13 -10.41 -17.17
N TRP A 159 -4.33 -9.64 -16.10
CA TRP A 159 -4.04 -8.22 -16.03
C TRP A 159 -2.71 -7.99 -15.34
N TYR A 160 -1.95 -7.02 -15.85
CA TYR A 160 -0.62 -6.64 -15.36
C TYR A 160 -0.63 -5.16 -15.03
N LEU A 161 -0.23 -4.80 -13.80
CA LEU A 161 0.03 -3.41 -13.44
C LEU A 161 1.50 -3.10 -13.67
N GLU A 162 1.74 -2.05 -14.45
CA GLU A 162 3.04 -1.42 -14.61
C GLU A 162 2.98 0.06 -14.20
N LYS A 163 4.11 0.57 -13.74
CA LYS A 163 4.28 1.98 -13.39
C LYS A 163 5.51 2.56 -14.10
N MET A 164 5.30 3.63 -14.86
CA MET A 164 6.36 4.49 -15.35
C MET A 164 6.68 5.54 -14.27
N ARG A 165 7.92 5.52 -13.79
CA ARG A 165 8.42 6.37 -12.70
C ARG A 165 9.07 7.63 -13.28
N ARG A 166 9.10 8.68 -12.47
CA ARG A 166 9.91 9.87 -12.75
C ARG A 166 11.37 9.60 -12.42
N LYS A 167 12.25 10.51 -12.87
CA LYS A 167 13.64 10.53 -12.39
C LYS A 167 13.65 10.80 -10.89
N GLN A 168 14.67 10.33 -10.18
CA GLN A 168 14.83 10.58 -8.75
C GLN A 168 16.04 11.48 -8.51
N TYR A 169 15.86 12.50 -7.68
CA TYR A 169 16.92 13.32 -7.14
C TYR A 169 17.16 12.94 -5.68
N ILE A 170 18.39 12.53 -5.37
CA ILE A 170 18.81 12.12 -4.03
C ILE A 170 19.87 13.12 -3.56
N PRO A 171 19.53 14.09 -2.70
CA PRO A 171 20.50 15.10 -2.26
C PRO A 171 21.64 14.50 -1.44
N ASN A 172 21.33 13.49 -0.61
CA ASN A 172 22.30 12.82 0.22
C ASN A 172 23.00 11.70 -0.55
N GLN A 173 24.22 11.98 -1.03
CA GLN A 173 25.00 11.07 -1.86
C GLN A 173 25.34 9.73 -1.19
N ASN A 174 25.29 9.64 0.15
CA ASN A 174 25.51 8.38 0.87
C ASN A 174 24.43 7.33 0.54
N PHE A 175 23.26 7.76 0.06
CA PHE A 175 22.13 6.90 -0.30
C PHE A 175 21.97 6.69 -1.80
N SER A 176 22.85 7.25 -2.65
CA SER A 176 22.76 7.12 -4.12
C SER A 176 22.78 5.67 -4.62
N ASN A 177 23.32 4.74 -3.82
CA ASN A 177 23.36 3.30 -4.11
C ASN A 177 22.51 2.45 -3.14
N SER A 178 21.57 3.06 -2.43
CA SER A 178 20.67 2.35 -1.51
C SER A 178 19.92 1.23 -2.23
N ASP A 179 19.74 0.08 -1.56
CA ASP A 179 18.94 -1.06 -2.06
C ASP A 179 17.44 -0.75 -2.10
N LEU A 180 17.04 0.34 -1.43
CA LEU A 180 15.67 0.87 -1.46
C LEU A 180 15.36 1.63 -2.76
N LEU A 181 16.36 2.04 -3.55
CA LEU A 181 16.12 2.78 -4.80
C LEU A 181 15.85 1.84 -5.97
N GLU A 182 14.65 1.94 -6.56
CA GLU A 182 14.40 1.33 -7.87
C GLU A 182 15.06 2.17 -8.97
N LYS A 183 15.70 1.49 -9.93
CA LYS A 183 16.50 2.12 -10.99
C LYS A 183 15.83 2.03 -12.36
N LYS A 184 14.87 1.12 -12.52
CA LYS A 184 14.10 0.97 -13.76
C LYS A 184 13.06 2.08 -13.88
N GLU A 185 13.00 2.68 -15.06
CA GLU A 185 11.98 3.68 -15.40
C GLU A 185 10.58 3.06 -15.45
N CYS A 186 10.44 1.91 -16.10
CA CYS A 186 9.20 1.12 -16.08
C CYS A 186 9.33 -0.06 -15.11
N ARG A 187 8.38 -0.10 -14.17
CA ARG A 187 8.30 -1.08 -13.09
C ARG A 187 7.09 -1.98 -13.30
N LYS A 188 7.30 -3.29 -13.35
CA LYS A 188 6.24 -4.30 -13.13
C LYS A 188 5.89 -4.35 -11.64
N VAL A 189 4.61 -4.24 -11.32
CA VAL A 189 4.12 -4.18 -9.93
C VAL A 189 3.52 -5.52 -9.51
N TYR A 190 2.41 -5.92 -10.14
CA TYR A 190 1.75 -7.20 -9.88
C TYR A 190 0.96 -7.67 -11.11
N MET A 191 0.55 -8.94 -11.10
CA MET A 191 -0.42 -9.50 -12.06
C MET A 191 -1.61 -10.14 -11.33
N PHE A 192 -2.78 -10.18 -11.96
CA PHE A 192 -4.01 -10.71 -11.36
C PHE A 192 -5.00 -11.20 -12.43
N SER A 193 -5.94 -12.07 -12.03
CA SER A 193 -7.13 -12.39 -12.83
C SER A 193 -8.34 -11.64 -12.26
N LEU A 194 -9.44 -11.58 -13.03
CA LEU A 194 -10.71 -11.00 -12.56
C LEU A 194 -11.58 -11.98 -11.76
N GLU A 195 -11.01 -13.13 -11.36
CA GLU A 195 -11.70 -14.12 -10.54
C GLU A 195 -11.99 -13.54 -9.15
N PRO A 196 -13.26 -13.45 -8.73
CA PRO A 196 -13.62 -12.95 -7.41
C PRO A 196 -13.00 -13.82 -6.31
N ARG A 197 -12.52 -13.16 -5.25
CA ARG A 197 -11.94 -13.78 -4.07
C ARG A 197 -12.72 -13.42 -2.81
N THR A 198 -12.51 -14.22 -1.79
CA THR A 198 -12.82 -13.90 -0.40
C THR A 198 -11.53 -13.67 0.37
N VAL A 199 -11.61 -13.01 1.52
CA VAL A 199 -10.43 -12.83 2.39
C VAL A 199 -9.91 -14.19 2.90
N GLU A 200 -10.79 -15.18 3.03
CA GLU A 200 -10.45 -16.53 3.46
C GLU A 200 -9.46 -17.23 2.51
N ASP A 201 -9.55 -16.93 1.20
CA ASP A 201 -8.64 -17.46 0.18
C ASP A 201 -7.17 -17.07 0.43
N PHE A 202 -6.92 -16.09 1.30
CA PHE A 202 -5.59 -15.59 1.67
C PHE A 202 -5.11 -16.12 3.03
N ARG A 203 -5.86 -16.96 3.75
CA ARG A 203 -5.49 -17.39 5.12
C ARG A 203 -4.13 -18.11 5.17
N SER A 204 -3.87 -18.97 4.18
CA SER A 204 -2.59 -19.68 4.08
C SER A 204 -1.43 -18.73 3.75
N GLN A 205 -1.65 -17.77 2.84
CA GLN A 205 -0.67 -16.78 2.43
C GLN A 205 -0.38 -15.78 3.56
N CYS A 206 -1.39 -15.36 4.31
CA CYS A 206 -1.25 -14.55 5.52
C CYS A 206 -0.35 -15.26 6.55
N THR A 207 -0.55 -16.57 6.76
CA THR A 207 0.30 -17.36 7.67
C THR A 207 1.73 -17.43 7.15
N TYR A 208 1.91 -17.79 5.88
CA TYR A 208 3.23 -17.89 5.25
C TYR A 208 3.99 -16.56 5.27
N LEU A 209 3.35 -15.46 4.87
CA LEU A 209 3.98 -14.15 4.74
C LEU A 209 4.44 -13.57 6.09
N GLN A 210 3.78 -13.90 7.20
CA GLN A 210 4.18 -13.42 8.53
C GLN A 210 5.14 -14.35 9.29
N THR A 211 5.39 -15.57 8.80
CA THR A 211 6.21 -16.58 9.51
C THR A 211 7.41 -17.09 8.72
N SER A 212 7.33 -17.12 7.39
CA SER A 212 8.39 -17.64 6.55
C SER A 212 9.65 -16.77 6.67
N PRO A 213 10.84 -17.37 6.91
CA PRO A 213 12.09 -16.62 6.91
C PRO A 213 12.43 -16.06 5.52
N ASP A 214 11.77 -16.53 4.46
CA ASP A 214 11.95 -16.02 3.10
C ASP A 214 11.04 -14.85 2.75
N SER A 215 10.01 -14.60 3.58
CA SER A 215 9.10 -13.49 3.39
C SER A 215 9.81 -12.14 3.53
N LEU A 216 9.49 -11.21 2.64
CA LEU A 216 9.88 -9.80 2.82
C LEU A 216 9.44 -9.27 4.19
N PHE A 217 8.24 -9.63 4.62
CA PHE A 217 7.62 -9.07 5.82
C PHE A 217 8.25 -9.55 7.13
N THR A 218 9.05 -10.62 7.11
CA THR A 218 9.86 -11.05 8.26
C THR A 218 11.28 -10.49 8.20
N LYS A 219 11.76 -10.10 7.01
CA LYS A 219 13.10 -9.52 6.78
C LYS A 219 13.15 -8.00 7.01
N LYS A 220 12.04 -7.30 6.84
CA LYS A 220 11.97 -5.84 6.98
C LYS A 220 10.76 -5.40 7.80
N SER A 221 10.97 -4.50 8.77
CA SER A 221 9.91 -3.74 9.42
C SER A 221 9.61 -2.51 8.58
N ILE A 222 8.38 -2.41 8.08
CA ILE A 222 7.96 -1.45 7.06
C ILE A 222 6.76 -0.68 7.59
N CYS A 223 6.79 0.64 7.43
CA CYS A 223 5.63 1.50 7.60
C CYS A 223 5.68 2.62 6.55
N THR A 224 4.61 2.79 5.77
CA THR A 224 4.56 3.78 4.69
C THR A 224 3.22 4.51 4.69
N LEU A 225 3.24 5.80 4.37
CA LEU A 225 2.05 6.65 4.39
C LEU A 225 2.15 7.68 3.26
N GLN A 226 1.08 7.84 2.49
CA GLN A 226 1.03 8.88 1.45
C GLN A 226 0.82 10.25 2.11
N THR A 227 1.43 11.29 1.54
CA THR A 227 1.25 12.69 1.93
C THR A 227 0.41 13.40 0.87
N THR A 228 0.24 14.73 1.01
CA THR A 228 -0.46 15.55 0.02
C THR A 228 0.29 15.69 -1.30
N ASP A 229 1.60 15.46 -1.30
CA ASP A 229 2.54 15.73 -2.39
C ASP A 229 3.52 14.58 -2.64
N GLY A 230 3.37 13.44 -1.96
CA GLY A 230 4.45 12.48 -1.83
C GLY A 230 4.11 11.26 -0.98
N PHE A 231 5.14 10.66 -0.40
CA PHE A 231 4.97 9.65 0.64
C PHE A 231 6.15 9.65 1.59
N ARG A 232 5.97 9.00 2.73
CA ARG A 232 7.02 8.69 3.69
C ARG A 232 7.07 7.19 3.94
N ALA A 233 8.27 6.67 4.15
CA ALA A 233 8.51 5.27 4.44
C ALA A 233 9.54 5.16 5.57
N LEU A 234 9.28 4.30 6.55
CA LEU A 234 10.22 3.90 7.58
C LEU A 234 10.49 2.41 7.42
N ILE A 235 11.73 2.06 7.08
CA ILE A 235 12.17 0.68 6.83
C ILE A 235 13.35 0.38 7.76
N GLY A 236 13.12 -0.44 8.79
CA GLY A 236 14.02 -0.56 9.93
C GLY A 236 14.29 0.81 10.54
N TRP A 237 15.53 1.28 10.41
CA TRP A 237 16.00 2.59 10.91
C TRP A 237 16.02 3.68 9.85
N THR A 238 15.71 3.37 8.59
CA THR A 238 15.81 4.32 7.49
C THR A 238 14.46 4.97 7.26
N LEU A 239 14.36 6.26 7.61
CA LEU A 239 13.26 7.12 7.19
C LEU A 239 13.57 7.68 5.80
N THR A 240 12.58 7.59 4.92
CA THR A 240 12.61 8.24 3.61
C THR A 240 11.36 9.08 3.42
N GLU A 241 11.55 10.29 2.90
CA GLU A 241 10.46 11.15 2.45
C GLU A 241 10.66 11.43 0.96
N THR A 242 9.60 11.22 0.18
CA THR A 242 9.61 11.45 -1.26
C THR A 242 8.58 12.51 -1.61
N THR A 243 8.99 13.57 -2.29
CA THR A 243 8.10 14.57 -2.88
C THR A 243 7.99 14.33 -4.37
N TYR A 244 6.78 14.06 -4.85
CA TYR A 244 6.53 13.81 -6.25
C TYR A 244 6.66 15.08 -7.08
N ASN A 245 7.28 14.96 -8.26
CA ASN A 245 7.41 16.03 -9.24
C ASN A 245 7.97 17.35 -8.63
N TYR A 246 8.94 17.22 -7.72
CA TYR A 246 9.63 18.34 -7.06
C TYR A 246 10.21 19.34 -8.05
N LYS A 247 10.79 18.85 -9.15
CA LYS A 247 11.30 19.68 -10.24
C LYS A 247 11.15 18.95 -11.57
N GLU A 248 10.48 19.55 -12.55
CA GLU A 248 10.42 19.10 -13.96
C GLU A 248 10.57 17.58 -14.18
N ASN A 249 9.52 16.82 -13.85
CA ASN A 249 9.50 15.37 -14.02
C ASN A 249 10.56 14.60 -13.20
N MET A 250 10.87 15.10 -11.99
CA MET A 250 11.81 14.50 -11.05
C MET A 250 11.22 14.50 -9.64
N ASP A 251 11.23 13.35 -8.99
CA ASP A 251 10.86 13.18 -7.60
C ASP A 251 12.08 13.45 -6.70
N LEU A 252 11.89 14.18 -5.60
CA LEU A 252 12.91 14.37 -4.56
C LEU A 252 12.82 13.20 -3.57
N VAL A 253 13.94 12.57 -3.22
CA VAL A 253 13.99 11.47 -2.25
C VAL A 253 15.03 11.79 -1.17
N GLU A 254 14.55 12.04 0.05
CA GLU A 254 15.36 12.40 1.21
C GLU A 254 15.47 11.23 2.17
N PHE A 255 16.69 10.93 2.62
CA PHE A 255 16.98 9.82 3.53
C PHE A 255 17.54 10.31 4.85
N VAL A 256 17.07 9.71 5.93
CA VAL A 256 17.57 9.89 7.29
C VAL A 256 17.71 8.51 7.94
N THR A 257 18.88 8.23 8.52
CA THR A 257 19.06 7.07 9.40
C THR A 257 18.75 7.52 10.83
N LEU A 258 17.87 6.78 11.50
CA LEU A 258 17.44 7.03 12.87
C LEU A 258 18.22 6.15 13.85
N GLU A 259 18.43 6.66 15.06
CA GLU A 259 18.84 5.84 16.20
C GLU A 259 17.66 5.01 16.74
N ASP A 260 17.93 3.94 17.50
CA ASP A 260 16.91 3.04 18.05
C ASP A 260 15.83 3.80 18.86
N GLU A 261 16.23 4.78 19.67
CA GLU A 261 15.32 5.55 20.52
C GLU A 261 14.40 6.49 19.71
N GLU A 262 14.75 6.79 18.46
CA GLU A 262 14.03 7.73 17.60
C GLU A 262 12.92 7.06 16.77
N VAL A 263 12.97 5.73 16.62
CA VAL A 263 12.06 4.98 15.73
C VAL A 263 10.60 5.11 16.17
N GLU A 264 10.28 4.80 17.43
CA GLU A 264 8.89 4.88 17.92
C GLU A 264 8.39 6.32 18.03
N LYS A 265 9.28 7.27 18.35
CA LYS A 265 8.96 8.71 18.30
C LYS A 265 8.58 9.13 16.88
N THR A 266 9.38 8.71 15.89
CA THR A 266 9.11 8.98 14.47
C THR A 266 7.81 8.34 13.99
N LEU A 267 7.51 7.11 14.40
CA LEU A 267 6.22 6.46 14.12
C LEU A 267 5.04 7.28 14.64
N LYS A 268 5.13 7.81 15.86
CA LYS A 268 4.08 8.66 16.44
C LYS A 268 3.95 9.99 15.70
N GLU A 269 5.04 10.70 15.49
CA GLU A 269 5.04 12.05 14.93
C GLU A 269 4.71 12.07 13.42
N LYS A 270 5.27 11.13 12.66
CA LYS A 270 5.15 11.13 11.20
C LYS A 270 4.09 10.18 10.66
N PHE A 271 3.72 9.12 11.38
CA PHE A 271 2.76 8.10 10.91
C PHE A 271 1.51 7.99 11.78
N ASN A 272 1.43 8.75 12.89
CA ASN A 272 0.36 8.68 13.88
C ASN A 272 0.17 7.27 14.46
N ILE A 273 1.26 6.49 14.53
CA ILE A 273 1.28 5.14 15.08
C ILE A 273 1.75 5.19 16.54
N THR A 274 0.98 4.56 17.42
CA THR A 274 1.42 4.21 18.78
C THR A 274 1.37 2.70 18.92
N LEU A 275 2.47 2.11 19.37
CA LEU A 275 2.61 0.67 19.56
C LEU A 275 2.31 0.30 21.03
N GLU A 276 1.68 -0.85 21.23
CA GLU A 276 1.39 -1.38 22.58
C GLU A 276 2.54 -2.22 23.13
N ARG A 277 3.43 -2.68 22.25
CA ARG A 277 4.62 -3.48 22.55
C ARG A 277 5.83 -2.87 21.87
N LYS A 278 7.00 -3.02 22.48
CA LYS A 278 8.27 -2.54 21.94
C LYS A 278 8.49 -3.09 20.53
N LEU A 279 8.82 -2.21 19.59
CA LEU A 279 9.24 -2.60 18.26
C LEU A 279 10.67 -3.15 18.29
N VAL A 280 10.92 -4.21 17.52
CA VAL A 280 12.28 -4.62 17.15
C VAL A 280 12.47 -4.28 15.66
N PRO A 281 13.06 -3.12 15.32
CA PRO A 281 13.26 -2.75 13.93
C PRO A 281 14.17 -3.77 13.24
N ILE A 282 13.88 -4.06 11.98
CA ILE A 282 14.69 -4.98 11.18
C ILE A 282 14.78 -4.49 9.75
N ASN A 283 15.98 -4.56 9.18
CA ASN A 283 16.23 -4.28 7.77
C ASN A 283 17.29 -5.24 7.23
N VAL A 284 16.94 -6.52 7.17
CA VAL A 284 17.80 -7.52 6.53
C VAL A 284 17.82 -7.25 5.03
N LYS A 285 19.01 -7.35 4.42
CA LYS A 285 19.18 -7.23 2.98
C LYS A 285 18.23 -8.19 2.26
N GLY A 286 17.34 -7.61 1.48
CA GLY A 286 16.26 -8.28 0.77
C GLY A 286 15.61 -7.25 -0.13
N PHE A 287 15.12 -7.67 -1.29
CA PHE A 287 14.62 -6.71 -2.25
C PHE A 287 13.29 -6.11 -1.81
N TYR A 288 13.31 -4.81 -1.57
CA TYR A 288 12.12 -3.98 -1.41
C TYR A 288 12.54 -2.55 -1.71
N THR A 289 11.92 -1.97 -2.73
CA THR A 289 12.23 -0.62 -3.19
C THR A 289 11.09 0.33 -2.86
N ILE A 290 11.43 1.59 -2.64
CA ILE A 290 10.50 2.68 -2.36
C ILE A 290 10.13 3.47 -3.62
#